data_AF-A0A075HUA4-F1
#
_entry.id   AF-A0A075HUA4-F1
#
_cell.length_a   1.000
_cell.length_b   1.000
_cell.length_c   1.000
_cell.angle_alpha   90.00
_cell.angle_beta   90.00
_cell.angle_gamma   90.00
#
_symmetry.space_group_name_H-M   'P 1'
#
loop_
_entity.id
_entity.type
_entity.pdbx_description
1 polymer ?
#
loop_
_entity_poly.entity_id
_entity_poly.type
_entity_poly.pdbx_seq_one_letter_code
_entity_poly.pdbx_strand_id
1 'polypeptide(L)' 'MISEEKLQTHEDLSVYKKSLNLVESVYKITLNYPSDEKFGLISQMRRSAVSVPSNIHPVKSL' A
#
# COMPACT_ATOMS: atom_id res chain seq x y z
N MET A 1 31.21 12.72 1.14
CA MET A 1 30.17 12.89 2.18
C MET A 1 28.88 12.33 1.60
N ILE A 2 28.49 11.13 2.01
CA ILE A 2 27.16 10.61 1.69
C ILE A 2 26.24 11.31 2.68
N SER A 3 25.42 12.25 2.20
CA SER A 3 24.36 12.84 3.00
C SER A 3 23.42 11.72 3.42
N GLU A 4 23.37 11.39 4.71
CA GLU A 4 22.32 10.55 5.26
C GLU A 4 20.98 11.20 4.93
N GLU A 5 20.25 10.61 3.98
CA GLU A 5 18.90 11.03 3.64
C GLU A 5 18.03 10.71 4.86
N LYS A 6 17.79 11.73 5.68
CA LYS A 6 17.07 11.59 6.93
C LYS A 6 15.60 11.30 6.61
N LEU A 7 15.22 10.02 6.60
CA LEU A 7 13.82 9.59 6.52
C LEU A 7 13.02 10.30 7.62
N GLN A 8 12.17 11.24 7.23
CA GLN A 8 11.38 12.05 8.16
C GLN A 8 10.05 11.36 8.47
N THR A 9 9.45 10.69 7.49
CA THR A 9 8.14 10.05 7.61
C THR A 9 8.12 8.66 6.98
N HIS A 10 7.04 7.91 7.25
CA HIS A 10 6.79 6.62 6.60
C HIS A 10 6.62 6.76 5.08
N GLU A 11 6.24 7.96 4.60
CA GLU A 11 6.00 8.24 3.18
C GLU A 11 7.29 8.30 2.36
N ASP A 12 8.42 8.56 3.02
CA ASP A 12 9.74 8.59 2.38
C ASP A 12 10.21 7.18 2.01
N LEU A 13 9.69 6.14 2.68
CA LEU A 13 10.11 4.76 2.48
C LEU A 13 9.76 4.28 1.07
N SER A 14 10.75 3.74 0.36
CA SER A 14 10.52 3.15 -0.98
C SER A 14 9.47 2.03 -0.96
N VAL A 15 9.39 1.27 0.14
CA VAL A 15 8.36 0.23 0.34
C VAL A 15 6.95 0.81 0.49
N TYR A 16 6.81 1.99 1.12
CA TYR A 16 5.53 2.68 1.20
C TYR A 16 5.05 3.08 -0.21
N LYS A 17 5.92 3.70 -1.01
CA LYS A 17 5.60 4.07 -2.41
C LYS A 17 5.20 2.85 -3.25
N LYS A 18 5.92 1.72 -3.12
CA LYS A 18 5.56 0.46 -3.78
C LYS A 18 4.22 -0.09 -3.33
N SER A 19 3.88 0.05 -2.04
CA SER A 19 2.58 -0.39 -1.53
C SER A 19 1.41 0.46 -2.04
N LEU A 20 1.60 1.76 -2.29
CA LEU A 20 0.59 2.58 -2.97
C LEU A 20 0.35 2.10 -4.42
N ASN A 21 1.41 1.76 -5.15
CA ASN A 21 1.29 1.18 -6.49
C ASN A 21 0.54 -0.18 -6.47
N LEU A 22 0.75 -0.99 -5.42
CA LEU A 22 -0.02 -2.22 -5.21
C LEU A 22 -1.51 -1.92 -5.01
N VAL A 23 -1.86 -0.95 -4.17
CA VAL A 23 -3.26 -0.51 -3.97
C VAL A 23 -3.88 -0.11 -5.30
N GLU A 24 -3.22 0.75 -6.07
CA GLU A 24 -3.71 1.20 -7.38
C GLU A 24 -3.93 0.02 -8.33
N SER A 25 -2.99 -0.92 -8.37
CA SER A 25 -3.08 -2.12 -9.23
C SER A 25 -4.26 -3.01 -8.83
N VAL A 26 -4.50 -3.21 -7.53
CA VAL A 26 -5.64 -3.99 -7.03
C VAL A 26 -6.97 -3.30 -7.37
N TYR A 27 -7.05 -1.98 -7.24
CA TYR A 27 -8.23 -1.23 -7.66
C TYR A 27 -8.48 -1.39 -9.16
N LYS A 28 -7.45 -1.27 -10.00
CA LYS A 28 -7.56 -1.45 -11.46
C LYS A 28 -8.01 -2.86 -11.85
N ILE A 29 -7.40 -3.90 -11.27
CA ILE A 29 -7.73 -5.31 -11.61
C ILE A 29 -9.17 -5.63 -11.17
N THR A 30 -9.59 -5.17 -9.99
CA THR A 30 -10.94 -5.43 -9.47
C THR A 30 -12.05 -4.67 -10.21
N LEU A 31 -11.74 -3.74 -11.11
CA LEU A 31 -12.75 -3.14 -12.01
C LEU A 31 -13.32 -4.15 -13.02
N ASN A 32 -12.55 -5.19 -13.36
CA ASN A 32 -12.96 -6.20 -14.34
C ASN A 32 -13.69 -7.39 -13.71
N TYR A 33 -13.97 -7.34 -12.40
CA TYR A 33 -14.64 -8.42 -11.70
C TYR A 33 -16.18 -8.26 -11.83
N PRO A 34 -16.95 -9.35 -11.79
CA PRO A 34 -18.41 -9.29 -11.78
C PRO A 34 -18.94 -8.41 -10.63
N SER A 35 -20.05 -7.71 -10.87
CA SER A 35 -20.66 -6.84 -9.85
C SER A 35 -21.07 -7.59 -8.58
N ASP A 36 -21.36 -8.88 -8.70
CA ASP A 36 -21.79 -9.72 -7.58
C ASP A 36 -20.66 -9.94 -6.57
N GLU A 37 -19.39 -9.79 -6.98
CA GLU A 37 -18.21 -9.87 -6.11
C GLU A 37 -17.93 -8.58 -5.34
N LYS A 38 -18.74 -7.52 -5.55
CA LYS A 38 -18.55 -6.20 -4.93
C LYS A 38 -18.37 -6.26 -3.41
N PHE A 39 -19.18 -7.07 -2.75
CA PHE A 39 -19.10 -7.27 -1.30
C PHE A 39 -18.25 -8.49 -0.91
N GLY A 40 -17.99 -9.40 -1.85
CA GLY A 40 -17.09 -10.55 -1.72
C GLY A 40 -15.64 -10.19 -2.03
N LEU A 41 -15.09 -10.79 -3.09
CA LEU A 41 -13.67 -10.72 -3.44
C LEU A 41 -13.17 -9.27 -3.64
N ILE A 42 -13.96 -8.41 -4.30
CA ILE A 42 -13.56 -7.01 -4.55
C ILE A 42 -13.33 -6.29 -3.23
N SER A 43 -14.23 -6.44 -2.26
CA SER A 43 -14.11 -5.77 -0.96
C SER A 43 -12.93 -6.30 -0.15
N GLN A 44 -12.71 -7.61 -0.16
CA GLN A 44 -11.61 -8.24 0.57
C GLN A 44 -10.24 -7.85 0.00
N MET A 45 -10.08 -7.89 -1.32
CA MET A 45 -8.82 -7.54 -1.99
C MET A 45 -8.47 -6.07 -1.75
N ARG A 46 -9.41 -5.15 -1.94
CA ARG A 46 -9.18 -3.71 -1.76
C ARG A 46 -8.82 -3.37 -0.32
N ARG A 47 -9.54 -3.90 0.68
CA ARG A 47 -9.21 -3.69 2.09
C ARG A 47 -7.84 -4.26 2.46
N SER A 48 -7.53 -5.46 2.00
CA SER A 48 -6.23 -6.10 2.25
C SER A 48 -5.08 -5.28 1.64
N ALA A 49 -5.26 -4.79 0.41
CA ALA A 49 -4.26 -3.96 -0.25
C ALA A 49 -4.03 -2.64 0.50
N VAL A 50 -5.10 -1.94 0.91
CA VAL A 50 -5.01 -0.68 1.67
C VAL A 50 -4.37 -0.88 3.04
N SER A 51 -4.56 -2.05 3.66
CA SER A 51 -3.91 -2.36 4.94
C SER A 51 -2.38 -2.35 4.86
N VAL A 52 -1.80 -2.67 3.70
CA VAL A 52 -0.33 -2.73 3.54
C VAL A 52 0.35 -1.37 3.81
N PRO A 53 0.07 -0.27 3.07
CA PRO A 53 0.68 1.03 3.37
C PRO A 53 0.37 1.52 4.78
N SER A 54 -0.84 1.25 5.31
CA SER A 54 -1.24 1.68 6.65
C SER A 54 -0.45 1.02 7.79
N ASN A 55 0.20 -0.12 7.52
CA ASN A 55 1.03 -0.84 8.48
C ASN A 55 2.53 -0.72 8.18
N ILE A 56 2.94 0.17 7.26
CA ILE A 56 4.35 0.47 7.01
C ILE A 56 4.76 1.62 7.93
N HIS A 57 5.75 1.37 8.77
CA HIS A 57 6.31 2.35 9.69
C HIS A 57 7.84 2.26 9.64
N PRO A 58 8.57 3.39 9.73
CA PRO A 58 10.01 3.40 9.93
C PRO A 58 10.34 2.64 11.20
N VAL A 59 11.38 1.82 11.16
CA VAL A 59 11.93 1.21 12.37
C VAL A 59 12.50 2.33 13.23
N LYS A 60 11.95 2.52 14.44
CA LYS A 60 12.59 3.37 15.44
C LYS A 60 13.88 2.68 15.88
N SER A 61 15.03 3.28 15.58
CA SER A 61 16.28 2.93 16.25
C SER A 61 16.10 3.15 17.75
N LEU A 62 16.25 2.07 18.53
CA LEU A 62 16.31 2.11 20.00
C LEU A 62 17.59 2.81 20.47
#